data_AF-A0A1W9GF64-F1
#
_entry.id   AF-A0A1W9GF64-F1
#
_cell.length_a   1.000
_cell.length_b   1.000
_cell.length_c   1.000
_cell.angle_alpha   90.00
_cell.angle_beta   90.00
_cell.angle_gamma   90.00
#
_symmetry.space_group_name_H-M   'P 1'
#
loop_
_entity.id
_entity.type
_entity.pdbx_description
1 polymer ?
#
loop_
_entity_poly.entity_id
_entity_poly.type
_entity_poly.pdbx_seq_one_letter_code
_entity_poly.pdbx_strand_id
1 'polypeptide(L)' 'MLLQFIPINQNERFRRALQNATMQAGGSRLTDIVISERWFWTPVGNGFSFHVQGAGVANK' A
#
# COMPACT_ATOMS: atom_id res chain seq x y z
N MET A 1 1.16 -6.31 -14.91
CA MET A 1 -0.25 -5.89 -15.13
C MET A 1 -0.92 -6.94 -15.99
N LEU A 2 -2.10 -7.42 -15.62
CA LEU A 2 -2.90 -8.32 -16.43
C LEU A 2 -3.90 -7.47 -17.21
N LEU A 3 -3.96 -7.67 -18.54
CA LEU A 3 -4.89 -6.99 -19.45
C LEU A 3 -4.87 -5.44 -19.35
N GLN A 4 -3.72 -4.83 -19.06
CA GLN A 4 -3.54 -3.37 -18.89
C GLN A 4 -4.38 -2.69 -17.79
N PHE A 5 -5.23 -3.43 -17.05
CA PHE A 5 -6.15 -2.87 -16.05
C PHE A 5 -5.80 -3.25 -14.62
N ILE A 6 -5.11 -4.36 -14.37
CA ILE A 6 -4.89 -4.87 -13.00
C ILE A 6 -3.39 -5.08 -12.75
N PRO A 7 -2.75 -4.34 -11.82
CA PRO A 7 -1.40 -4.58 -11.38
C PRO A 7 -1.32 -6.00 -10.79
N ILE A 8 -0.39 -6.79 -11.32
CA ILE A 8 -0.15 -8.15 -10.86
C ILE A 8 0.65 -8.03 -9.57
N ASN A 9 0.37 -8.88 -8.59
CA ASN A 9 1.06 -8.95 -7.29
C ASN A 9 0.74 -7.80 -6.30
N GLN A 10 -0.44 -7.16 -6.40
CA GLN A 10 -0.88 -6.10 -5.46
C GLN A 10 -0.88 -6.55 -4.00
N ASN A 11 -1.38 -7.76 -3.70
CA ASN A 11 -1.44 -8.28 -2.33
C ASN A 11 -0.06 -8.32 -1.64
N GLU A 12 0.97 -8.75 -2.37
CA GLU A 12 2.34 -8.79 -1.84
C GLU A 12 2.89 -7.37 -1.62
N ARG A 13 2.57 -6.42 -2.51
CA ARG A 13 2.96 -5.01 -2.35
C ARG A 13 2.26 -4.37 -1.14
N PHE A 14 0.99 -4.67 -0.90
CA PHE A 14 0.25 -4.22 0.27
C PHE A 14 0.82 -4.82 1.55
N ARG A 15 1.09 -6.12 1.57
CA ARG A 15 1.68 -6.81 2.73
C ARG A 15 3.03 -6.20 3.09
N ARG A 16 3.90 -5.93 2.12
CA ARG A 16 5.21 -5.28 2.34
C ARG A 16 5.07 -3.84 2.84
N ALA A 17 4.18 -3.05 2.26
CA ALA A 17 3.94 -1.68 2.70
C ALA A 17 3.41 -1.64 4.14
N LEU A 18 2.49 -2.55 4.48
CA LEU A 18 1.94 -2.67 5.83
C LEU A 18 3.00 -3.12 6.84
N GLN A 19 3.83 -4.11 6.48
CA GLN A 19 4.92 -4.57 7.33
C GLN A 19 5.94 -3.46 7.58
N ASN A 20 6.36 -2.73 6.54
CA ASN A 20 7.26 -1.60 6.66
C ASN A 20 6.67 -0.48 7.53
N ALA A 21 5.40 -0.13 7.34
CA ALA A 21 4.73 0.89 8.15
C ALA A 21 4.59 0.46 9.62
N THR A 22 4.33 -0.83 9.88
CA THR A 22 4.27 -1.38 11.24
C THR A 22 5.65 -1.29 11.93
N MET A 23 6.72 -1.65 11.21
CA MET A 23 8.10 -1.54 11.71
C MET A 23 8.50 -0.09 11.96
N GLN A 24 8.17 0.84 11.06
CA GLN A 24 8.47 2.27 11.21
C GLN A 24 7.73 2.90 12.38
N ALA A 25 6.48 2.50 12.62
CA ALA A 25 5.68 3.05 13.68
C ALA A 25 6.02 2.48 15.08
N GLY A 26 7.00 1.57 15.17
CA GLY A 26 7.48 1.00 16.45
C GLY A 26 6.45 0.18 17.21
N GLY A 27 5.32 -0.17 16.56
CA GLY A 27 4.19 -0.84 17.17
C GLY A 27 4.05 -2.29 16.73
N SER A 28 3.39 -3.12 17.55
CA SER A 28 3.10 -4.52 17.19
C SER A 28 2.06 -4.65 16.08
N ARG A 29 1.26 -3.59 15.85
CA ARG A 29 0.22 -3.52 14.82
C ARG A 29 -0.07 -2.08 14.39
N LEU A 30 -0.54 -1.92 13.16
CA LEU A 30 -1.19 -0.70 12.70
C LEU A 30 -2.69 -0.77 13.01
N THR A 31 -3.26 0.33 13.50
CA THR A 31 -4.71 0.56 13.58
C THR A 31 -5.10 1.68 12.62
N ASP A 32 -6.38 1.73 12.24
CA ASP A 32 -6.90 2.72 11.29
C ASP A 32 -6.14 2.73 9.96
N ILE A 33 -5.96 1.54 9.37
CA ILE A 33 -5.27 1.39 8.09
C ILE A 33 -6.15 1.96 6.98
N VAL A 34 -5.69 3.03 6.35
CA VAL A 34 -6.29 3.64 5.17
C VAL A 34 -5.42 3.32 3.97
N ILE A 35 -5.98 2.60 3.00
CA ILE A 35 -5.34 2.29 1.73
C ILE A 35 -5.93 3.23 0.68
N SER A 36 -5.11 4.15 0.17
CA SER A 36 -5.48 5.05 -0.93
C SER A 36 -4.83 4.57 -2.22
N GLU A 37 -5.63 4.38 -3.26
CA GLU A 37 -5.16 3.96 -4.58
C GLU A 37 -5.34 5.08 -5.59
N ARG A 38 -4.32 5.32 -6.42
CA ARG A 38 -4.37 6.28 -7.51
C ARG A 38 -3.90 5.64 -8.81
N TRP A 39 -4.78 5.72 -9.78
CA TRP A 39 -4.57 5.26 -11.14
C TRP A 39 -4.42 6.46 -12.04
N PHE A 40 -3.44 6.42 -12.92
CA PHE A 40 -3.28 7.45 -13.92
C PHE A 40 -2.94 6.84 -15.27
N TRP A 41 -3.47 7.47 -16.30
CA TRP A 41 -3.29 7.09 -17.68
C TRP A 41 -2.62 8.28 -18.39
N THR A 42 -1.46 8.03 -18.96
CA THR A 42 -0.76 8.99 -19.81
C THR A 42 -0.67 8.44 -21.23
N PRO A 43 -0.48 9.29 -22.25
CA PRO A 43 -0.31 8.82 -23.63
C PRO A 43 0.89 7.87 -23.81
N VAL A 44 1.89 7.95 -22.94
CA VAL A 44 3.13 7.14 -22.97
C VAL A 44 3.07 5.93 -22.03
N GLY A 45 1.99 5.74 -21.28
CA GLY A 45 1.84 4.61 -20.38
C GLY A 45 0.86 4.85 -19.24
N ASN A 46 0.57 3.78 -18.53
CA ASN A 46 -0.33 3.72 -17.39
C ASN A 46 0.45 3.42 -16.12
N GLY A 47 0.06 4.07 -15.03
CA GLY A 47 0.71 3.95 -13.75
C GLY A 47 -0.28 3.65 -12.63
N PHE A 48 0.17 2.84 -11.69
CA PHE A 48 -0.54 2.52 -10.47
C PHE A 48 0.32 2.90 -9.27
N SER A 49 -0.18 3.84 -8.48
CA SER A 49 0.41 4.20 -7.20
C SER A 49 -0.60 3.89 -6.10
N PHE A 50 -0.10 3.36 -4.98
CA PHE A 50 -0.91 3.14 -3.80
C PHE A 50 -0.16 3.68 -2.60
N HIS A 51 -0.92 4.15 -1.62
CA HIS A 51 -0.40 4.72 -0.39
C HIS A 51 -1.12 4.05 0.78
N VAL A 52 -0.35 3.43 1.66
CA VAL A 52 -0.88 2.81 2.89
C VAL A 52 -0.53 3.75 4.04
N GLN A 53 -1.54 4.26 4.71
CA GLN A 53 -1.41 5.07 5.93
C GLN A 53 -2.06 4.32 7.08
N GLY A 54 -1.56 4.52 8.30
CA GLY A 54 -2.14 3.95 9.50
C GLY A 54 -1.44 4.48 10.74
N ALA A 55 -2.13 4.44 11.87
CA ALA A 55 -1.55 4.79 13.16
C ALA A 55 -0.87 3.55 13.75
N GLY A 56 0.42 3.65 14.10
CA GLY A 56 1.09 2.57 14.81
C GLY A 56 0.67 2.53 16.27
N VAL A 57 0.18 1.38 16.73
CA VAL A 57 -0.09 1.14 18.14
C VAL A 57 0.97 0.20 18.68
N ALA A 58 1.83 0.74 19.53
CA ALA A 58 2.71 -0.06 20.38
C ALA A 58 1.90 -0.60 21.56
N ASN A 59 1.84 -1.92 21.70
CA ASN A 59 1.34 -2.52 22.94
C ASN A 59 2.33 -2.14 24.04
N LYS A 60 1.84 -1.41 25.05
CA LYS A 60 2.61 -0.98 26.20
C LYS A 60 2.73 -2.11 27.22
#